data_AF-A0A813FIE0-F1
#
_entry.id   AF-A0A813FIE0-F1
#
_cell.length_a   1.000
_cell.length_b   1.000
_cell.length_c   1.000
_cell.angle_alpha   90.00
_cell.angle_beta   90.00
_cell.angle_gamma   90.00
#
_symmetry.space_group_name_H-M   'P 1'
#
loop_
_entity.id
_entity.type
_entity.pdbx_description
1 polymer ?
#
loop_
_entity_poly.entity_id
_entity_poly.type
_entity_poly.pdbx_seq_one_letter_code
_entity_poly.pdbx_strand_id
1 'polypeptide(L)'
;MGAGKSTSVTAPPQVSAAEAAAASHQLLSGAKRCDAGTIQKALAAGASPDARSQHTGRPALSFAAQCVDTIDPLRQILSARADVDAVAKDGRTALHIAVAWERGPAASKLVEAGASRNVVDEHGLTPLALAARRNRIDIS
;
A
#
# COMPACT_ATOMS: atom_id res chain seq x y z
N MET A 1 3.19 -20.00 55.17
CA MET A 1 2.05 -20.28 54.27
C MET A 1 1.57 -18.95 53.70
N GLY A 2 1.44 -18.83 52.37
CA GLY A 2 0.89 -17.64 51.72
C GLY A 2 1.75 -17.07 50.60
N ALA A 3 2.07 -17.89 49.58
CA ALA A 3 2.59 -17.39 48.32
C ALA A 3 1.45 -16.75 47.52
N GLY A 4 1.39 -15.42 47.50
CA GLY A 4 0.50 -14.65 46.61
C GLY A 4 1.22 -14.30 45.32
N LYS A 5 1.17 -15.19 44.32
CA LYS A 5 1.55 -14.88 42.94
C LYS A 5 0.52 -13.89 42.37
N SER A 6 0.91 -12.64 42.12
CA SER A 6 0.16 -11.74 41.24
C SER A 6 0.92 -11.58 39.93
N THR A 7 0.49 -12.44 39.00
CA THR A 7 0.52 -12.32 37.55
C THR A 7 1.09 -11.01 36.99
N SER A 8 2.29 -11.12 36.42
CA SER A 8 2.78 -10.23 35.37
C SER A 8 1.76 -10.20 34.25
N VAL A 9 1.07 -9.07 34.10
CA VAL A 9 0.39 -8.72 32.86
C VAL A 9 1.49 -8.55 31.83
N THR A 10 1.75 -9.61 31.06
CA THR A 10 2.59 -9.55 29.87
C THR A 10 1.87 -8.65 28.87
N ALA A 11 2.24 -7.37 28.86
CA ALA A 11 1.93 -6.46 27.78
C ALA A 11 2.38 -7.12 26.46
N PRO A 12 1.64 -6.95 25.35
CA PRO A 12 2.10 -7.45 24.05
C PRO A 12 3.51 -6.90 23.79
N PRO A 13 4.40 -7.70 23.16
CA PRO A 13 5.77 -7.29 22.90
C PRO A 13 5.71 -5.93 22.22
N GLN A 14 6.23 -4.91 22.90
CA GLN A 14 6.39 -3.59 22.34
C GLN A 14 7.43 -3.76 21.24
N VAL A 15 6.99 -4.06 20.01
CA VAL A 15 7.85 -4.03 18.83
C VAL A 15 8.56 -2.70 18.87
N SER A 16 9.87 -2.76 19.00
CA SER A 16 10.67 -1.54 19.14
C SER A 16 10.46 -0.68 17.89
N ALA A 17 10.58 0.63 18.03
CA ALA A 17 10.44 1.55 16.89
C ALA A 17 11.41 1.19 15.73
N ALA A 18 12.54 0.57 16.03
CA ALA A 18 13.51 0.08 15.05
C ALA A 18 13.00 -1.15 14.27
N GLU A 19 12.33 -2.09 14.94
CA GLU A 19 11.74 -3.28 14.30
C GLU A 19 10.57 -2.90 13.40
N ALA A 20 9.74 -1.93 13.83
CA ALA A 20 8.66 -1.40 13.00
C ALA A 20 9.17 -0.69 11.73
N ALA A 21 10.30 0.01 11.82
CA ALA A 21 10.95 0.65 10.66
C ALA A 21 11.52 -0.40 9.68
N ALA A 22 12.15 -1.45 10.19
CA ALA A 22 12.63 -2.57 9.38
C ALA A 22 11.48 -3.32 8.70
N ALA A 23 10.37 -3.57 9.42
CA ALA A 23 9.18 -4.19 8.88
C ALA A 23 8.52 -3.32 7.80
N SER A 24 8.47 -1.99 7.99
CA SER A 24 7.97 -1.04 6.98
C SER A 24 8.83 -1.05 5.72
N HIS A 25 10.16 -1.13 5.85
CA HIS A 25 11.05 -1.30 4.72
C HIS A 25 10.82 -2.64 4.00
N GLN A 26 10.62 -3.73 4.75
CA GLN A 26 10.29 -5.04 4.18
C GLN A 26 8.96 -5.00 3.41
N LEU A 27 7.92 -4.37 3.96
CA LEU A 27 6.62 -4.19 3.31
C LEU A 27 6.76 -3.47 1.97
N LEU A 28 7.46 -2.33 1.96
CA LEU A 28 7.72 -1.56 0.73
C LEU A 28 8.51 -2.39 -0.30
N SER A 29 9.50 -3.15 0.15
CA SER A 29 10.31 -4.00 -0.72
C SER A 29 9.51 -5.17 -1.30
N GLY A 30 8.63 -5.79 -0.50
CA GLY A 30 7.73 -6.85 -0.94
C GLY A 30 6.71 -6.33 -1.95
N ALA A 31 6.10 -5.18 -1.67
CA ALA A 31 5.17 -4.52 -2.60
C ALA A 31 5.84 -4.15 -3.93
N LYS A 32 7.09 -3.66 -3.92
CA LYS A 32 7.88 -3.39 -5.13
C LYS A 32 8.14 -4.63 -5.97
N ARG A 33 8.37 -5.78 -5.33
CA ARG A 33 8.67 -7.06 -5.98
C ARG A 33 7.43 -7.92 -6.24
N CYS A 34 6.24 -7.43 -5.91
CA CYS A 34 4.99 -8.20 -5.97
C CYS A 34 5.04 -9.50 -5.16
N ASP A 35 5.78 -9.50 -4.05
CA ASP A 35 5.99 -10.66 -3.18
C ASP A 35 5.03 -10.61 -1.98
N ALA A 36 3.89 -11.29 -2.14
CA ALA A 36 2.86 -11.44 -1.11
C ALA A 36 3.38 -12.15 0.15
N GLY A 37 4.39 -13.03 0.04
CA GLY A 37 4.97 -13.72 1.19
C GLY A 37 5.75 -12.73 2.08
N THR A 38 6.55 -11.85 1.48
CA THR A 38 7.25 -10.79 2.22
C THR A 38 6.27 -9.78 2.83
N ILE A 39 5.23 -9.38 2.09
CA ILE A 39 4.20 -8.45 2.58
C ILE A 39 3.49 -9.02 3.80
N GLN A 40 3.04 -10.28 3.72
CA GLN A 40 2.38 -10.94 4.85
C GLN A 40 3.28 -10.99 6.09
N LYS A 41 4.55 -11.36 5.92
CA LYS A 41 5.53 -11.39 7.03
C LYS A 41 5.76 -10.00 7.62
N ALA A 42 5.89 -8.98 6.78
CA ALA A 42 6.10 -7.60 7.23
C ALA A 42 4.88 -7.09 8.03
N LEU A 43 3.66 -7.30 7.53
CA LEU A 43 2.42 -6.94 8.23
C LEU A 43 2.28 -7.70 9.56
N ALA A 44 2.60 -8.99 9.59
CA ALA A 44 2.61 -9.80 10.81
C ALA A 44 3.67 -9.33 11.83
N ALA A 45 4.77 -8.75 11.37
CA ALA A 45 5.81 -8.13 12.20
C ALA A 45 5.46 -6.70 12.65
N GLY A 46 4.24 -6.21 12.36
CA GLY A 46 3.79 -4.88 12.78
C GLY A 46 4.20 -3.74 11.84
N ALA A 47 4.54 -4.03 10.57
CA ALA A 47 4.69 -2.98 9.57
C ALA A 47 3.40 -2.17 9.45
N SER A 48 3.51 -0.84 9.41
CA SER A 48 2.37 0.00 9.08
C SER A 48 1.93 -0.29 7.65
N PRO A 49 0.63 -0.55 7.39
CA PRO A 49 0.11 -0.76 6.04
C PRO A 49 0.29 0.49 5.15
N ASP A 50 0.40 1.66 5.78
CA ASP A 50 0.62 2.96 5.15
C ASP A 50 2.11 3.31 5.00
N ALA A 51 3.01 2.33 5.15
CA ALA A 51 4.45 2.55 4.98
C ALA A 51 4.75 3.28 3.66
N ARG A 52 5.66 4.26 3.74
CA ARG A 52 5.99 5.16 2.63
C ARG A 52 7.46 5.06 2.28
N SER A 53 7.76 5.04 0.99
CA SER A 53 9.14 5.17 0.49
C SER A 53 9.73 6.50 0.93
N GLN A 54 10.95 6.48 1.48
CA GLN A 54 11.61 7.68 2.01
C GLN A 54 11.79 8.79 0.95
N HIS A 55 12.10 8.41 -0.29
CA HIS A 55 12.51 9.36 -1.33
C HIS A 55 11.29 10.00 -2.01
N THR A 56 10.33 9.16 -2.41
CA THR A 56 9.16 9.58 -3.20
C THR A 56 7.90 9.80 -2.37
N GLY A 57 7.94 9.45 -1.07
CA GLY A 57 6.74 9.39 -0.24
C GLY A 57 5.72 8.37 -0.74
N ARG A 58 6.07 7.48 -1.68
CA ARG A 58 5.09 6.59 -2.31
C ARG A 58 4.62 5.51 -1.32
N PRO A 59 3.30 5.35 -1.10
CA PRO A 59 2.76 4.31 -0.22
C PRO A 59 3.04 2.89 -0.72
N ALA A 60 3.11 1.92 0.18
CA ALA A 60 3.22 0.50 -0.15
C ALA A 60 2.10 0.04 -1.11
N LEU A 61 0.87 0.49 -0.87
CA LEU A 61 -0.29 0.20 -1.72
C LEU A 61 -0.08 0.62 -3.18
N SER A 62 0.57 1.76 -3.42
CA SER A 62 0.89 2.23 -4.77
C SER A 62 1.89 1.33 -5.48
N PHE A 63 2.86 0.74 -4.76
CA PHE A 63 3.77 -0.26 -5.36
C PHE A 63 3.03 -1.52 -5.76
N ALA A 64 2.18 -2.05 -4.88
CA ALA A 64 1.38 -3.24 -5.17
C ALA A 64 0.40 -3.04 -6.33
N ALA A 65 -0.10 -1.82 -6.54
CA ALA A 65 -0.98 -1.47 -7.66
C ALA A 65 -0.32 -1.55 -9.05
N GLN A 66 1.02 -1.65 -9.14
CA GLN A 66 1.74 -1.86 -10.40
C GLN A 66 1.87 -3.32 -10.81
N CYS A 67 1.60 -4.27 -9.90
CA CYS A 67 1.81 -5.70 -10.15
C CYS A 67 1.01 -6.18 -11.36
N VAL A 68 1.65 -6.99 -12.20
CA VAL A 68 1.11 -7.44 -13.49
C VAL A 68 0.25 -8.69 -13.30
N ASP A 69 0.85 -9.74 -12.74
CA ASP A 69 0.29 -11.09 -12.79
C ASP A 69 -0.48 -11.46 -11.52
N THR A 70 -0.34 -10.66 -10.45
CA THR A 70 -0.95 -10.95 -9.15
C THR A 70 -1.56 -9.72 -8.51
N ILE A 71 -2.71 -9.96 -7.86
CA ILE A 71 -3.44 -8.98 -7.09
C ILE A 71 -3.28 -9.18 -5.58
N ASP A 72 -2.66 -10.29 -5.15
CA ASP A 72 -2.55 -10.66 -3.74
C ASP A 72 -1.75 -9.64 -2.91
N PRO A 73 -0.61 -9.09 -3.39
CA PRO A 73 0.08 -7.98 -2.72
C PRO A 73 -0.85 -6.82 -2.37
N LEU A 74 -1.70 -6.43 -3.32
CA LEU A 74 -2.65 -5.33 -3.15
C LEU A 74 -3.74 -5.70 -2.14
N ARG A 75 -4.30 -6.92 -2.26
CA ARG A 75 -5.35 -7.41 -1.36
C ARG A 75 -4.88 -7.52 0.08
N GLN A 76 -3.65 -7.96 0.31
CA GLN A 76 -3.09 -8.07 1.65
C GLN A 76 -2.93 -6.70 2.31
N ILE A 77 -2.40 -5.71 1.58
CA ILE A 77 -2.23 -4.34 2.08
C ILE A 77 -3.59 -3.69 2.35
N LEU A 78 -4.57 -3.85 1.45
CA LEU A 78 -5.94 -3.35 1.66
C LEU A 78 -6.64 -4.03 2.85
N SER A 79 -6.46 -5.35 3.01
CA SER A 79 -7.01 -6.10 4.15
C SER A 79 -6.43 -5.63 5.47
N ALA A 80 -5.19 -5.13 5.46
CA ALA A 80 -4.54 -4.52 6.61
C ALA A 80 -4.99 -3.06 6.87
N ARG A 81 -6.07 -2.58 6.25
CA ARG A 81 -6.64 -1.24 6.42
C ARG A 81 -5.71 -0.09 5.99
N ALA A 82 -4.89 -0.31 4.96
CA ALA A 82 -4.18 0.79 4.32
C ALA A 82 -5.15 1.88 3.84
N ASP A 83 -4.73 3.14 3.96
CA ASP A 83 -5.40 4.27 3.34
C ASP A 83 -5.36 4.12 1.81
N VAL A 84 -6.53 3.87 1.23
CA VAL A 84 -6.72 3.60 -0.19
C VAL A 84 -6.39 4.83 -1.05
N ASP A 85 -6.57 6.03 -0.50
CA ASP A 85 -6.38 7.31 -1.18
C ASP A 85 -5.07 7.99 -0.79
N ALA A 86 -4.17 7.27 -0.10
CA ALA A 86 -2.85 7.77 0.23
C ALA A 86 -2.12 8.22 -1.05
N VAL A 87 -1.77 9.50 -1.10
CA VAL A 87 -1.06 10.12 -2.23
C VAL A 87 0.45 10.01 -2.08
N ALA A 88 1.21 9.90 -3.16
CA ALA A 88 2.66 10.12 -3.16
C ALA A 88 3.01 11.61 -3.26
N LYS A 89 4.30 11.97 -3.34
CA LYS A 89 4.73 13.39 -3.45
C LYS A 89 4.25 14.08 -4.73
N ASP A 90 3.99 13.33 -5.79
CA ASP A 90 3.41 13.78 -7.06
C ASP A 90 1.87 13.83 -7.04
N GLY A 91 1.25 13.66 -5.86
CA GLY A 91 -0.21 13.64 -5.70
C GLY A 91 -0.87 12.35 -6.17
N ARG A 92 -0.12 11.36 -6.68
CA ARG A 92 -0.73 10.14 -7.22
C ARG A 92 -1.13 9.16 -6.14
N THR A 93 -2.37 8.68 -6.23
CA THR A 93 -2.89 7.54 -5.46
C THR A 93 -2.57 6.21 -6.12
N ALA A 94 -2.82 5.10 -5.42
CA ALA A 94 -2.73 3.76 -6.01
C ALA A 94 -3.61 3.59 -7.26
N LEU A 95 -4.76 4.28 -7.33
CA LEU A 95 -5.66 4.20 -8.49
C LEU A 95 -5.08 4.92 -9.72
N HIS A 96 -4.42 6.06 -9.56
CA HIS A 96 -3.66 6.70 -10.65
C HIS A 96 -2.62 5.74 -11.23
N ILE A 97 -1.90 5.05 -10.34
CA ILE A 97 -0.86 4.11 -10.73
C ILE A 97 -1.45 2.90 -11.46
N ALA A 98 -2.50 2.27 -10.93
CA ALA A 98 -3.14 1.13 -11.59
C ALA A 98 -3.62 1.49 -13.00
N VAL A 99 -4.20 2.68 -13.19
CA VAL A 99 -4.61 3.19 -14.50
C VAL A 99 -3.41 3.46 -15.41
N ALA A 100 -2.38 4.13 -14.92
CA ALA A 100 -1.19 4.48 -15.72
C ALA A 100 -0.47 3.26 -16.29
N TRP A 101 -0.53 2.13 -15.57
CA TRP A 101 0.08 0.85 -15.93
C TRP A 101 -0.92 -0.17 -16.47
N GLU A 102 -2.15 0.25 -16.77
CA GLU A 102 -3.21 -0.59 -17.37
C GLU A 102 -3.50 -1.86 -16.55
N ARG A 103 -3.39 -1.75 -15.23
CA ARG A 103 -3.68 -2.82 -14.27
C ARG A 103 -5.16 -2.88 -13.96
N GLY A 104 -5.96 -3.32 -14.92
CA GLY A 104 -7.43 -3.44 -14.80
C GLY A 104 -7.89 -4.12 -13.51
N PRO A 105 -7.38 -5.32 -13.16
CA PRO A 105 -7.75 -5.99 -11.91
C PRO A 105 -7.40 -5.18 -10.64
N ALA A 106 -6.27 -4.47 -10.64
CA ALA A 106 -5.87 -3.60 -9.54
C ALA A 106 -6.76 -2.36 -9.42
N ALA A 107 -7.06 -1.72 -10.55
CA ALA A 107 -7.97 -0.58 -10.59
C ALA A 107 -9.37 -0.96 -10.08
N SER A 108 -9.93 -2.08 -10.56
CA SER A 108 -11.21 -2.61 -10.08
C SER A 108 -11.17 -2.87 -8.57
N LYS A 109 -10.09 -3.50 -8.07
CA LYS A 109 -10.01 -3.81 -6.64
C LYS A 109 -9.89 -2.57 -5.76
N LEU A 110 -9.17 -1.54 -6.22
CA LEU A 110 -9.08 -0.26 -5.52
C LEU A 110 -10.43 0.45 -5.46
N VAL A 111 -11.19 0.44 -6.56
CA VAL A 111 -12.54 1.02 -6.60
C VAL A 111 -13.50 0.26 -5.68
N GLU A 112 -13.45 -1.08 -5.66
CA GLU A 112 -14.19 -1.90 -4.69
C GLU A 112 -13.82 -1.58 -3.24
N ALA A 113 -12.56 -1.24 -2.99
CA ALA A 113 -12.06 -0.84 -1.67
C ALA A 113 -12.40 0.62 -1.31
N GLY A 114 -13.12 1.35 -2.16
CA GLY A 114 -13.57 2.72 -1.90
C GLY A 114 -12.61 3.80 -2.37
N ALA A 115 -11.65 3.51 -3.24
CA ALA A 115 -10.73 4.51 -3.80
C ALA A 115 -11.51 5.66 -4.47
N SER A 116 -11.17 6.90 -4.13
CA SER A 116 -11.76 8.07 -4.74
C SER A 116 -11.30 8.24 -6.18
N ARG A 117 -12.29 8.44 -7.06
CA ARG A 117 -12.08 8.67 -8.50
C ARG A 117 -11.77 10.14 -8.82
N ASN A 118 -11.78 11.00 -7.80
CA ASN A 118 -11.72 12.46 -7.94
C ASN A 118 -10.43 13.07 -7.37
N VAL A 119 -9.54 12.28 -6.76
CA VAL A 119 -8.22 12.77 -6.35
C VAL A 119 -7.45 13.21 -7.59
N VAL A 120 -6.79 14.35 -7.52
CA VAL A 120 -5.98 14.88 -8.62
C VAL A 120 -4.50 14.72 -8.32
N ASP A 121 -3.70 14.37 -9.33
CA ASP A 121 -2.25 14.42 -9.24
C ASP A 121 -1.70 15.85 -9.35
N GLU A 122 -0.38 16.02 -9.30
CA GLU A 122 0.28 17.33 -9.40
C GLU A 122 -0.01 18.09 -10.71
N HIS A 123 -0.51 17.41 -11.74
CA HIS A 123 -0.92 18.00 -13.01
C HIS A 123 -2.42 18.31 -13.06
N GLY A 124 -3.14 18.15 -11.94
CA GLY A 124 -4.58 18.35 -11.88
C GLY A 124 -5.38 17.22 -12.54
N LEU A 125 -4.77 16.06 -12.80
CA LEU A 125 -5.44 14.95 -13.47
C LEU A 125 -6.02 13.98 -12.46
N THR A 126 -7.30 13.64 -12.63
CA THR A 126 -7.89 12.49 -11.94
C THR A 126 -7.41 11.17 -12.55
N PRO A 127 -7.60 10.01 -11.88
CA PRO A 127 -7.27 8.72 -12.49
C PRO A 127 -7.97 8.51 -13.83
N LEU A 128 -9.23 8.94 -13.96
CA LEU A 128 -9.98 8.82 -15.21
C LEU A 128 -9.45 9.77 -16.29
N ALA A 129 -9.11 11.01 -15.93
CA ALA A 129 -8.52 11.97 -16.86
C ALA A 129 -7.15 11.47 -17.36
N LEU A 130 -6.37 10.81 -16.50
CA LEU A 130 -5.12 10.16 -16.87
C LEU A 130 -5.33 9.04 -17.90
N ALA A 131 -6.33 8.18 -17.72
CA ALA A 131 -6.69 7.15 -18.70
C ALA A 131 -7.02 7.75 -20.08
N ALA A 132 -7.88 8.78 -20.10
CA ALA A 132 -8.29 9.45 -21.32
C ALA A 132 -7.11 10.11 -22.06
N ARG A 133 -6.16 10.70 -21.32
CA ARG A 133 -4.95 11.27 -21.91
C ARG A 133 -4.04 10.21 -22.53
N ARG A 134 -3.87 9.06 -21.88
CA ARG A 134 -3.01 7.98 -22.41
C ARG A 134 -3.57 7.40 -23.70
N ASN A 135 -4.87 7.10 -23.73
CA ASN A 135 -5.52 6.55 -24.93
C ASN A 135 -5.48 7.53 -26.13
N ARG A 136 -5.42 8.84 -25.88
CA ARG A 136 -5.25 9.85 -26.94
C ARG A 136 -3.82 9.97 -27.47
N ILE A 137 -2.82 9.52 -26.71
CA ILE A 137 -1.41 9.54 -27.15
C ILE A 137 -1.07 8.23 -27.88
N ASP A 138 -1.75 7.14 -27.57
CA ASP A 138 -1.53 5.80 -28.17
C ASP A 138 -2.06 5.66 -29.62
N ILE A 139 -2.73 6.70 -30.17
CA ILE A 139 -3.26 6.71 -31.55
C ILE A 139 -2.32 7.34 -32.59
N SER A 140 -0.99 7.28 -32.39
CA SER A 140 0.00 7.82 -33.35
C SER A 140 0.63 6.74 -34.21
#